data_AF-A0A0S3PNC3-F1
#
_entry.id   AF-A0A0S3PNC3-F1
#
_cell.length_a   1.000
_cell.length_b   1.000
_cell.length_c   1.000
_cell.angle_alpha   90.00
_cell.angle_beta   90.00
_cell.angle_gamma   90.00
#
_symmetry.space_group_name_H-M   'P 1'
#
loop_
_entity.id
_entity.type
_entity.pdbx_description
1 polymer ?
#
loop_
_entity_poly.entity_id
_entity_poly.type
_entity_poly.pdbx_seq_one_letter_code
_entity_poly.pdbx_strand_id
1 'polypeptide(L)'
;FYLSTVLPTAMAETTEDIRDLKPHMESIQQIFDELKNDVTKCRNYFSCKKQFDIRNLNSTYTQMESKGLYKAMGELDLLFNYIEVYLASKRHRNLVASA
;
A
#
# COMPACT_ATOMS: atom_id res chain seq x y z
N PHE A 1 -2.10 -5.13 -3.95
CA PHE A 1 -0.70 -5.17 -4.41
C PHE A 1 0.25 -5.27 -3.24
N TYR A 2 0.51 -4.22 -2.44
CA TYR A 2 1.45 -4.31 -1.32
C TYR A 2 1.10 -5.40 -0.29
N LEU A 3 -0.13 -5.40 0.22
CA LEU A 3 -0.64 -6.43 1.14
C LEU A 3 -0.70 -7.85 0.56
N SER A 4 -0.81 -7.98 -0.78
CA SER A 4 -1.05 -9.27 -1.45
C SER A 4 0.19 -9.87 -2.10
N THR A 5 1.26 -9.08 -2.25
CA THR A 5 2.38 -9.42 -3.11
C THR A 5 3.69 -8.95 -2.47
N VAL A 6 3.93 -7.64 -2.37
CA VAL A 6 5.23 -7.11 -1.92
C VAL A 6 5.59 -7.54 -0.50
N LEU A 7 4.70 -7.32 0.47
CA LEU A 7 4.98 -7.64 1.88
C LEU A 7 5.09 -9.16 2.13
N PRO A 8 4.19 -10.01 1.59
CA PRO A 8 4.37 -11.46 1.66
C PRO A 8 5.70 -11.94 1.05
N THR A 9 6.10 -11.40 -0.11
CA THR A 9 7.40 -11.73 -0.74
C THR A 9 8.56 -11.28 0.14
N ALA A 10 8.50 -10.06 0.72
CA ALA A 10 9.52 -9.55 1.63
C ALA A 10 9.76 -10.49 2.82
N MET A 11 8.67 -10.95 3.44
CA MET A 11 8.75 -11.88 4.57
C MET A 11 9.24 -13.27 4.16
N ALA A 12 8.87 -13.75 2.97
CA ALA A 12 9.28 -15.06 2.47
C ALA A 12 10.77 -15.10 2.06
N GLU A 13 11.31 -14.00 1.53
CA GLU A 13 12.71 -13.88 1.10
C GLU A 13 13.66 -13.48 2.24
N THR A 14 13.20 -13.52 3.49
CA THR A 14 14.01 -13.16 4.66
C THR A 14 15.21 -14.12 4.81
N THR A 15 16.39 -13.71 4.37
CA THR A 15 17.67 -14.39 4.59
C THR A 15 18.22 -14.08 5.98
N GLU A 16 19.29 -14.77 6.40
CA GLU A 16 19.92 -14.59 7.71
C GLU A 16 20.24 -13.12 8.02
N ASP A 17 20.65 -12.35 7.01
CA ASP A 17 21.07 -10.95 7.10
C ASP A 17 19.91 -9.96 7.31
N ILE A 18 18.67 -10.36 7.02
CA ILE A 18 17.48 -9.50 7.12
C ILE A 18 16.42 -10.06 8.06
N ARG A 19 16.74 -11.11 8.84
CA ARG A 19 15.86 -11.68 9.87
C ARG A 19 15.36 -10.64 10.86
N ASP A 20 16.22 -9.70 11.24
CA ASP A 20 15.88 -8.64 12.19
C ASP A 20 14.89 -7.63 11.61
N LEU A 21 14.71 -7.59 10.28
CA LEU A 21 13.73 -6.73 9.62
C LEU A 21 12.33 -7.33 9.58
N LYS A 22 12.18 -8.65 9.77
CA LYS A 22 10.89 -9.34 9.67
C LYS A 22 9.82 -8.76 10.61
N PRO A 23 10.09 -8.47 11.91
CA PRO A 23 9.10 -7.85 12.78
C PRO A 23 8.64 -6.47 12.29
N HIS A 24 9.54 -5.71 11.65
CA HIS A 24 9.20 -4.42 11.06
C HIS A 24 8.29 -4.57 9.83
N MET A 25 8.55 -5.58 8.98
CA MET A 25 7.69 -5.90 7.84
C MET A 25 6.30 -6.37 8.28
N GLU A 26 6.22 -7.17 9.35
CA GLU A 26 4.95 -7.59 9.96
C GLU A 26 4.17 -6.41 10.52
N SER A 27 4.84 -5.48 11.21
CA SER A 27 4.25 -4.23 11.70
C SER A 27 3.72 -3.36 10.56
N ILE A 28 4.47 -3.23 9.46
CA ILE A 28 4.01 -2.53 8.26
C ILE A 28 2.73 -3.18 7.71
N GLN A 29 2.68 -4.51 7.62
CA GLN A 29 1.49 -5.22 7.15
C GLN A 29 0.27 -4.92 8.03
N GLN A 30 0.42 -4.96 9.36
CA GLN A 30 -0.64 -4.62 10.29
C GLN A 30 -1.17 -3.20 10.07
N ILE A 31 -0.27 -2.22 9.92
CA ILE A 31 -0.63 -0.82 9.62
C ILE A 31 -1.44 -0.72 8.31
N PHE A 32 -1.03 -1.43 7.25
CA PHE A 32 -1.76 -1.44 5.99
C PHE A 32 -3.15 -2.09 6.12
N ASP A 33 -3.28 -3.17 6.89
CA ASP A 33 -4.55 -3.84 7.13
C ASP A 33 -5.53 -2.96 7.91
N GLU A 34 -5.05 -2.27 8.95
CA GLU A 34 -5.80 -1.27 9.71
C GLU A 34 -6.23 -0.11 8.80
N LEU A 35 -5.29 0.50 8.08
CA LEU A 35 -5.57 1.60 7.16
C LEU A 35 -6.59 1.20 6.08
N LYS A 36 -6.44 0.01 5.48
CA LYS A 36 -7.39 -0.53 4.51
C LYS A 36 -8.78 -0.67 5.13
N ASN A 37 -8.88 -1.21 6.35
CA ASN A 37 -10.15 -1.33 7.05
C ASN A 37 -10.78 0.04 7.30
N ASP A 38 -10.01 1.02 7.78
CA ASP A 38 -10.50 2.36 8.09
C ASP A 38 -11.03 3.07 6.85
N VAL A 39 -10.30 3.02 5.73
CA VAL A 39 -10.71 3.74 4.52
C VAL A 39 -11.82 3.05 3.72
N THR A 40 -12.06 1.76 3.96
CA THR A 40 -13.11 0.98 3.28
C THR A 40 -14.39 0.87 4.08
N LYS A 41 -14.31 0.70 5.41
CA LYS A 41 -15.48 0.60 6.31
C LYS A 41 -15.96 1.98 6.77
N CYS A 42 -15.06 2.91 7.07
CA CYS A 42 -15.44 4.23 7.55
C CYS A 42 -15.51 5.23 6.38
N ARG A 43 -16.58 6.03 6.34
CA ARG A 43 -16.78 7.14 5.38
C ARG A 43 -16.81 6.79 3.89
N ASN A 44 -16.72 5.51 3.52
CA ASN A 44 -16.96 5.04 2.16
C ASN A 44 -16.06 5.72 1.10
N TYR A 45 -14.84 6.17 1.44
CA TYR A 45 -13.95 6.89 0.51
C TYR A 45 -13.63 6.10 -0.76
N PHE A 46 -13.63 4.77 -0.62
CA PHE A 46 -13.33 3.82 -1.68
C PHE A 46 -14.50 2.89 -2.03
N SER A 47 -15.66 3.03 -1.39
CA SER A 47 -16.79 2.16 -1.75
C SER A 47 -17.31 2.52 -3.15
N CYS A 48 -17.64 1.48 -3.93
CA CYS A 48 -18.13 1.57 -5.31
C CYS A 48 -17.16 2.20 -6.35
N LYS A 49 -15.86 2.34 -6.04
CA LYS A 49 -14.85 2.76 -7.03
C LYS A 49 -14.32 1.55 -7.78
N LYS A 50 -14.25 1.62 -9.12
CA LYS A 50 -13.49 0.66 -9.92
C LYS A 50 -12.05 0.62 -9.38
N GLN A 51 -11.54 -0.57 -9.10
CA GLN A 51 -10.14 -0.71 -8.69
C GLN A 51 -9.24 -0.01 -9.72
N PHE A 52 -8.22 0.69 -9.24
CA PHE A 52 -7.20 1.27 -10.10
C PHE A 52 -6.62 0.17 -11.00
N ASP A 53 -6.37 0.49 -12.27
CA ASP A 53 -5.71 -0.47 -13.14
C ASP A 53 -4.24 -0.59 -12.72
N ILE A 54 -3.94 -1.67 -12.00
CA ILE A 54 -2.60 -1.98 -11.52
C ILE A 54 -1.85 -2.93 -12.44
N ARG A 55 -2.37 -3.23 -13.65
CA ARG A 55 -1.72 -4.20 -14.56
C ARG A 55 -0.32 -3.78 -14.96
N ASN A 56 -0.14 -2.51 -15.33
CA ASN A 56 1.19 -2.00 -15.67
C ASN A 56 2.13 -2.05 -14.47
N LEU A 57 1.64 -1.69 -13.27
CA LEU A 57 2.43 -1.74 -12.05
C LEU A 57 2.87 -3.17 -11.70
N ASN A 58 1.96 -4.14 -11.77
CA ASN A 58 2.29 -5.56 -11.58
C ASN A 58 3.30 -6.03 -12.64
N SER A 59 3.08 -5.68 -13.92
CA SER A 59 3.98 -6.09 -14.99
C SER A 59 5.38 -5.52 -14.82
N THR A 60 5.50 -4.24 -14.47
CA THR A 60 6.80 -3.60 -14.21
C THR A 60 7.47 -4.23 -13.00
N TYR A 61 6.73 -4.45 -11.91
CA TYR A 61 7.26 -5.14 -10.73
C TYR A 61 7.81 -6.53 -11.08
N THR A 62 7.04 -7.34 -11.80
CA THR A 62 7.47 -8.70 -12.20
C THR A 62 8.67 -8.66 -13.13
N GLN A 63 8.73 -7.71 -14.07
CA GLN A 63 9.88 -7.55 -14.98
C GLN A 63 11.17 -7.13 -14.28
N MET A 64 11.08 -6.59 -13.05
CA MET A 64 12.24 -6.21 -12.25
C MET A 64 12.83 -7.37 -11.45
N GLU A 65 12.18 -8.55 -11.45
CA GLU A 65 12.61 -9.74 -10.72
C GLU A 65 12.94 -9.41 -9.24
N SER A 66 14.10 -9.83 -8.73
CA SER A 66 14.53 -9.57 -7.35
C SER A 66 14.63 -8.08 -7.01
N LYS A 67 14.90 -7.21 -8.00
CA LYS A 67 14.97 -5.75 -7.79
C LYS A 67 13.60 -5.12 -7.53
N GLY A 68 12.52 -5.79 -7.97
CA GLY A 68 11.16 -5.31 -7.78
C GLY A 68 10.81 -5.17 -6.30
N LEU A 69 11.20 -6.16 -5.50
CA LEU A 69 10.98 -6.17 -4.05
C LEU A 69 11.64 -4.97 -3.37
N TYR A 70 12.95 -4.79 -3.58
CA TYR A 70 13.72 -3.71 -2.95
C TYR A 70 13.21 -2.33 -3.38
N LYS A 71 12.85 -2.16 -4.66
CA LYS A 71 12.28 -0.89 -5.14
C LYS A 71 10.94 -0.61 -4.49
N ALA A 72 10.03 -1.58 -4.43
CA ALA A 72 8.71 -1.39 -3.83
C ALA A 72 8.81 -1.11 -2.33
N MET A 73 9.66 -1.84 -1.60
CA MET A 73 9.90 -1.57 -0.18
C MET A 73 10.58 -0.21 0.05
N GLY A 74 11.47 0.20 -0.85
CA GLY A 74 12.15 1.49 -0.79
C GLY A 74 11.28 2.71 -1.15
N GLU A 75 10.15 2.50 -1.83
CA GLU A 75 9.18 3.55 -2.20
C GLU A 75 7.91 3.53 -1.34
N LEU A 76 7.98 2.90 -0.16
CA LEU A 76 6.84 2.78 0.74
C LEU A 76 6.38 4.16 1.25
N ASP A 77 7.31 5.07 1.48
CA ASP A 77 7.07 6.47 1.86
C ASP A 77 6.27 7.22 0.79
N LEU A 78 6.65 7.05 -0.49
CA LEU A 78 5.96 7.63 -1.63
C LEU A 78 4.52 7.12 -1.73
N LEU A 79 4.30 5.82 -1.47
CA LEU A 79 2.95 5.25 -1.43
C LEU A 79 2.11 5.90 -0.33
N PHE A 80 2.64 6.04 0.88
CA PHE A 80 1.91 6.68 1.97
C PHE A 80 1.58 8.14 1.66
N ASN A 81 2.49 8.88 1.04
CA ASN A 81 2.23 10.23 0.55
C ASN A 81 1.06 10.25 -0.46
N TYR A 82 1.03 9.33 -1.43
CA TYR A 82 -0.11 9.23 -2.35
C TYR A 82 -1.43 8.92 -1.66
N ILE A 83 -1.44 8.06 -0.64
CA ILE A 83 -2.64 7.77 0.14
C ILE A 83 -3.08 9.02 0.91
N GLU A 84 -2.16 9.71 1.57
CA GLU A 84 -2.43 10.94 2.33
C GLU A 84 -3.05 12.02 1.44
N VAL A 85 -2.40 12.34 0.32
CA VAL A 85 -2.87 13.34 -0.65
C VAL A 85 -4.26 12.96 -1.16
N TYR A 86 -4.49 11.68 -1.49
CA TYR A 86 -5.80 11.22 -1.96
C TYR A 86 -6.87 11.39 -0.88
N LEU A 87 -6.63 10.92 0.35
CA LEU A 87 -7.59 11.03 1.46
C LEU A 87 -7.89 12.49 1.81
N ALA A 88 -6.87 13.35 1.86
CA ALA A 88 -7.03 14.79 2.05
C ALA A 88 -7.90 15.41 0.95
N SER A 89 -7.74 15.00 -0.32
CA SER A 89 -8.55 15.50 -1.44
C SER A 89 -10.04 15.11 -1.34
N LYS A 90 -10.37 14.02 -0.63
CA LYS A 90 -11.77 13.60 -0.42
C LYS A 90 -12.40 14.27 0.78
N ARG A 91 -11.62 14.61 1.81
CA ARG A 91 -12.09 15.38 2.97
C ARG A 91 -12.65 16.75 2.55
N HIS A 92 -12.00 17.43 1.61
CA HIS A 92 -12.42 18.76 1.14
C HIS A 92 -13.72 18.75 0.31
N ARG A 93 -14.02 17.68 -0.43
CA ARG A 93 -15.29 17.58 -1.20
C ARG A 93 -16.51 17.49 -0.30
N ASN A 94 -16.38 16.87 0.87
CA ASN A 94 -17.49 16.72 1.82
C ASN A 94 -17.82 18.03 2.54
N LEU A 95 -16.90 19.01 2.60
CA LEU A 95 -17.18 20.33 3.18
C LEU A 95 -17.92 21.25 2.20
N VAL A 96 -17.63 21.14 0.89
CA VAL A 96 -18.30 21.96 -0.14
C VAL A 96 -19.68 21.40 -0.50
N ALA A 97 -19.90 20.09 -0.41
CA ALA A 97 -21.22 19.49 -0.67
C ALA A 97 -22.23 19.67 0.47
N SER A 98 -21.84 20.30 1.59
CA SER A 98 -22.69 20.57 2.75
C SER A 98 -22.87 22.08 3.01
N ALA A 99 -22.53 22.92 2.02
CA ALA A 99 -22.74 24.37 2.03
C ALA A 99 -23.75 24.79 0.95
#